data_AF-A0A0H5DS98-F1
#
_entry.id   AF-A0A0H5DS98-F1
#
_cell.length_a   1.000
_cell.length_b   1.000
_cell.length_c   1.000
_cell.angle_alpha   90.00
_cell.angle_beta   90.00
_cell.angle_gamma   90.00
#
_symmetry.space_group_name_H-M   'P 1'
#
loop_
_entity.id
_entity.type
_entity.pdbx_description
1 polymer ?
#
loop_
_entity_poly.entity_id
_entity_poly.type
_entity_poly.pdbx_seq_one_letter_code
_entity_poly.pdbx_strand_id
1 'polypeptide(L)'
;MSKAPFNEEVKRQAKAAIVEADSLIMVVDGKIGATELDLELADLLLQTGKPVCLAVNKVDDPSQTFMLGDFYKLGISKVVAVSAAQNWQIAELLEAALAELPEEKAEECAEVNKPTLPVEIAIVGRPNVGKSSLINKIIKEDRMIVSPIPGTTRDSIDIPVVRNGREYLFIDTAGIRKKNKEHEVVDKFAFIRTKESIDRCSLALLLIDATEGMTFQEKRIANMIEEAGKGCIILINKWDLVKEVRMEHFRRNLEELVPFLRHCPMLFISAKSGRNLEQIFPLIEQVATQLNERISTHRLNTFLQKAMQLNHPPLITGKRLRIYYLTQVETAPPRFVLFVNYADLLTQSYKKYIFNQFRKEFGFQGVPLIIHIKDRLKQKGAQRLQNEVQASHPQHSVQDDSSGLELDDDFEAEDYDLDEELEQEDSNR
;
A
#
# COMPACT_ATOMS: atom_id res chain seq x y z
N MET A 1 7.54 41.67 -19.62
CA MET A 1 8.59 40.78 -19.07
C MET A 1 7.88 39.71 -18.25
N SER A 2 7.99 38.40 -18.39
CA SER A 2 8.62 37.49 -19.37
C SER A 2 7.72 36.23 -19.41
N LYS A 3 6.94 36.00 -20.48
CA LYS A 3 6.21 34.72 -20.66
C LYS A 3 7.12 33.58 -21.16
N ALA A 4 8.32 33.93 -21.64
CA ALA A 4 9.32 32.99 -22.16
C ALA A 4 9.76 31.89 -21.16
N PRO A 5 10.13 32.18 -19.90
CA PRO A 5 10.57 31.13 -18.97
C PRO A 5 9.46 30.14 -18.58
N PHE A 6 8.21 30.60 -18.50
CA PHE A 6 7.07 29.73 -18.21
C PHE A 6 6.79 28.76 -19.37
N ASN A 7 6.88 29.25 -20.61
CA ASN A 7 6.68 28.44 -21.81
C ASN A 7 7.77 27.38 -22.00
N GLU A 8 9.02 27.67 -21.62
CA GLU A 8 10.10 26.67 -21.65
C GLU A 8 9.91 25.56 -20.61
N GLU A 9 9.44 25.91 -19.41
CA GLU A 9 9.19 24.92 -18.35
C GLU A 9 8.03 23.98 -18.72
N VAL A 10 6.95 24.52 -19.29
CA VAL A 10 5.82 23.72 -19.81
C VAL A 10 6.29 22.78 -20.93
N LYS A 11 7.13 23.27 -21.86
CA LYS A 11 7.74 22.44 -22.92
C LYS A 11 8.66 21.35 -22.36
N ARG A 12 9.42 21.64 -21.30
CA ARG A 12 10.31 20.66 -20.65
C ARG A 12 9.51 19.54 -19.98
N GLN A 13 8.45 19.90 -19.26
CA GLN A 13 7.54 18.93 -18.61
C GLN A 13 6.81 18.08 -19.65
N ALA A 14 6.35 18.68 -20.75
CA ALA A 14 5.74 17.96 -21.86
C ALA A 14 6.72 16.95 -22.48
N LYS A 15 7.97 17.34 -22.76
CA LYS A 15 9.00 16.44 -23.32
C LYS A 15 9.31 15.25 -22.40
N ALA A 16 9.36 15.46 -21.08
CA ALA A 16 9.56 14.37 -20.13
C ALA A 16 8.37 13.39 -20.12
N ALA A 17 7.15 13.90 -20.08
CA ALA A 17 5.92 13.09 -20.11
C ALA A 17 5.77 12.31 -21.43
N ILE A 18 6.20 12.91 -22.55
CA ILE A 18 6.16 12.28 -23.87
C ILE A 18 7.05 11.04 -23.95
N VAL A 19 8.22 11.02 -23.30
CA VAL A 19 9.14 9.88 -23.39
C VAL A 19 8.54 8.64 -22.72
N GLU A 20 7.91 8.82 -21.56
CA GLU A 20 7.40 7.74 -20.71
C GLU A 20 6.00 7.24 -21.11
N ALA A 21 5.16 8.09 -21.72
CA ALA A 21 3.77 7.75 -22.00
C ALA A 21 3.57 6.91 -23.28
N ASP A 22 2.69 5.91 -23.24
CA ASP A 22 2.28 5.13 -24.42
C ASP A 22 1.15 5.81 -25.22
N SER A 23 0.31 6.60 -24.55
CA SER A 23 -0.75 7.43 -25.15
C SER A 23 -0.77 8.81 -24.50
N LEU A 24 -1.08 9.83 -25.30
CA LEU A 24 -0.97 11.23 -24.90
C LEU A 24 -2.35 11.89 -24.93
N ILE A 25 -2.71 12.57 -23.84
CA ILE A 25 -3.94 13.39 -23.77
C ILE A 25 -3.54 14.85 -23.67
N MET A 26 -3.83 15.63 -24.70
CA MET A 26 -3.65 17.07 -24.69
C MET A 26 -4.93 17.71 -24.15
N VAL A 27 -4.83 18.55 -23.12
CA VAL A 27 -5.99 19.22 -22.52
C VAL A 27 -5.98 20.70 -22.88
N VAL A 28 -7.06 21.19 -23.49
CA VAL A 28 -7.25 22.59 -23.84
C VAL A 28 -8.50 23.16 -23.17
N ASP A 29 -8.58 24.48 -23.05
CA ASP A 29 -9.73 25.16 -22.46
C ASP A 29 -10.74 25.58 -23.54
N GLY A 30 -11.93 24.97 -23.51
CA GLY A 30 -13.01 25.25 -24.46
C GLY A 30 -13.59 26.65 -24.37
N LYS A 31 -13.39 27.38 -23.26
CA LYS A 31 -13.88 28.77 -23.11
C LYS A 31 -12.92 29.81 -23.69
N ILE A 32 -11.64 29.48 -23.75
CA ILE A 32 -10.57 30.38 -24.20
C ILE A 32 -10.31 30.20 -25.71
N GLY A 33 -10.50 28.97 -26.23
CA GLY A 33 -10.18 28.64 -27.62
C GLY A 33 -8.73 28.17 -27.79
N ALA A 34 -8.37 27.77 -29.02
CA ALA A 34 -7.01 27.32 -29.34
C ALA A 34 -6.03 28.50 -29.34
N THR A 35 -4.96 28.41 -28.55
CA THR A 35 -3.91 29.44 -28.48
C THR A 35 -2.69 29.08 -29.34
N GLU A 36 -1.82 30.05 -29.62
CA GLU A 36 -0.55 29.80 -30.34
C GLU A 36 0.35 28.78 -29.61
N LEU A 37 0.30 28.74 -28.27
CA LEU A 37 1.03 27.75 -27.47
C LEU A 37 0.46 26.34 -27.65
N ASP A 38 -0.87 26.21 -27.80
CA ASP A 38 -1.51 24.93 -28.04
C ASP A 38 -1.14 24.40 -29.43
N LEU A 39 -1.04 25.27 -30.43
CA LEU A 39 -0.56 24.91 -31.78
C LEU A 39 0.87 24.37 -31.74
N GLU A 40 1.79 25.08 -31.06
CA GLU A 40 3.18 24.62 -30.92
C GLU A 40 3.29 23.29 -30.16
N LEU A 41 2.46 23.08 -29.14
CA LEU A 41 2.45 21.85 -28.36
C LEU A 41 1.85 20.69 -29.17
N ALA A 42 0.78 20.94 -29.93
CA ALA A 42 0.17 19.96 -30.81
C ALA A 42 1.17 19.48 -31.89
N ASP A 43 1.89 20.40 -32.53
CA ASP A 43 2.94 20.05 -33.49
C ASP A 43 4.05 19.20 -32.85
N LEU A 44 4.48 19.57 -31.63
CA LEU A 44 5.48 18.79 -30.89
C LEU A 44 4.98 17.38 -30.56
N LEU A 45 3.70 17.23 -30.18
CA LEU A 45 3.09 15.94 -29.86
C LEU A 45 2.93 15.07 -31.12
N LEU A 46 2.49 15.64 -32.24
CA LEU A 46 2.31 14.92 -33.51
C LEU A 46 3.64 14.42 -34.10
N GLN A 47 4.75 15.14 -33.91
CA GLN A 47 6.08 14.70 -34.33
C GLN A 47 6.58 13.44 -33.61
N THR A 48 5.99 13.09 -32.46
CA THR A 48 6.42 11.92 -31.67
C THR A 48 5.92 10.59 -32.23
N GLY A 49 4.89 10.62 -33.10
CA GLY A 49 4.28 9.44 -33.71
C GLY A 49 3.45 8.57 -32.76
N LYS A 50 3.24 9.01 -31.51
CA LYS A 50 2.40 8.33 -30.51
C LYS A 50 0.92 8.70 -30.70
N PRO A 51 -0.05 7.86 -30.25
CA PRO A 51 -1.46 8.21 -30.32
C PRO A 51 -1.76 9.41 -29.42
N VAL A 52 -2.33 10.47 -30.00
CA VAL A 52 -2.67 11.73 -29.30
C VAL A 52 -4.18 11.96 -29.37
N CYS A 53 -4.79 12.23 -28.21
CA CYS A 53 -6.20 12.60 -28.07
C CYS A 53 -6.33 14.02 -27.50
N LEU A 54 -7.21 14.84 -28.07
CA LEU A 54 -7.47 16.20 -27.61
C LEU A 54 -8.72 16.26 -26.71
N ALA A 55 -8.55 16.70 -25.47
CA ALA A 55 -9.60 16.92 -24.49
C ALA A 55 -9.93 18.42 -24.38
N VAL A 56 -11.09 18.83 -24.87
CA VAL A 56 -11.59 20.21 -24.74
C VAL A 56 -12.36 20.34 -23.43
N ASN A 57 -11.71 20.87 -22.41
CA ASN A 57 -12.25 20.96 -21.06
C ASN A 57 -13.15 22.20 -20.88
N LYS A 58 -14.00 22.20 -19.85
CA LYS A 58 -14.95 23.27 -19.47
C LYS A 58 -16.12 23.47 -20.45
N VAL A 59 -16.49 22.43 -21.20
CA VAL A 59 -17.73 22.44 -22.00
C VAL A 59 -18.89 22.04 -21.08
N ASP A 60 -19.58 23.04 -20.53
CA ASP A 60 -20.62 22.84 -19.52
C ASP A 60 -22.02 22.60 -20.13
N ASP A 61 -22.21 22.86 -21.43
CA ASP A 61 -23.50 22.72 -22.12
C ASP A 61 -23.34 21.96 -23.46
N PRO A 62 -24.19 20.96 -23.75
CA PRO A 62 -24.13 20.19 -25.00
C PRO A 62 -24.31 21.02 -26.29
N SER A 63 -24.93 22.19 -26.22
CA SER A 63 -25.07 23.12 -27.35
C SER A 63 -23.74 23.78 -27.77
N GLN A 64 -22.73 23.74 -26.91
CA GLN A 64 -21.40 24.32 -27.15
C GLN A 64 -20.48 23.42 -27.99
N THR A 65 -20.92 22.22 -28.33
CA THR A 65 -20.19 21.26 -29.18
C THR A 65 -19.85 21.83 -30.57
N PHE A 66 -20.59 22.86 -31.04
CA PHE A 66 -20.29 23.57 -32.29
C PHE A 66 -18.94 24.31 -32.25
N MET A 67 -18.41 24.65 -31.06
CA MET A 67 -17.10 25.31 -30.89
C MET A 67 -15.91 24.37 -31.12
N LEU A 68 -16.15 23.06 -31.31
CA LEU A 68 -15.09 22.09 -31.62
C LEU A 68 -14.44 22.33 -32.99
N GLY A 69 -15.13 23.02 -33.90
CA GLY A 69 -14.62 23.37 -35.23
C GLY A 69 -13.28 24.10 -35.22
N ASP A 70 -13.05 24.96 -34.23
CA ASP A 70 -11.80 25.74 -34.12
C ASP A 70 -10.62 24.90 -33.63
N PHE A 71 -10.88 23.79 -32.93
CA PHE A 71 -9.84 22.92 -32.38
C PHE A 71 -9.33 21.89 -33.40
N TYR A 72 -10.06 21.62 -34.47
CA TYR A 72 -9.56 20.79 -35.59
C TYR A 72 -8.36 21.43 -36.31
N LYS A 73 -8.15 22.75 -36.16
CA LYS A 73 -6.96 23.45 -36.68
C LYS A 73 -5.66 22.98 -36.02
N LEU A 74 -5.73 22.31 -34.86
CA LEU A 74 -4.58 21.75 -34.14
C LEU A 74 -4.05 20.44 -34.79
N GLY A 75 -4.69 19.93 -35.85
CA GLY A 75 -4.20 18.76 -36.59
C GLY A 75 -4.46 17.41 -35.89
N ILE A 76 -5.11 17.40 -34.74
CA ILE A 76 -5.48 16.19 -34.00
C ILE A 76 -6.89 15.76 -34.43
N SER A 77 -7.02 14.51 -34.93
CA SER A 77 -8.28 13.97 -35.47
C SER A 77 -9.29 13.57 -34.40
N LYS A 78 -8.81 13.17 -33.22
CA LYS A 78 -9.62 12.74 -32.07
C LYS A 78 -9.81 13.89 -31.10
N VAL A 79 -10.97 14.53 -31.15
CA VAL A 79 -11.34 15.64 -30.28
C VAL A 79 -12.55 15.24 -29.44
N VAL A 80 -12.43 15.31 -28.11
CA VAL A 80 -13.51 15.00 -27.16
C VAL A 80 -13.77 16.20 -26.26
N ALA A 81 -15.02 16.65 -26.22
CA ALA A 81 -15.46 17.67 -25.26
C ALA A 81 -15.61 17.02 -23.88
N VAL A 82 -15.11 17.68 -22.83
CA VAL A 82 -15.23 17.20 -21.46
C VAL A 82 -15.55 18.33 -20.49
N SER A 83 -16.26 18.01 -19.40
CA SER A 83 -16.34 18.88 -18.23
C SER A 83 -15.80 18.13 -17.02
N ALA A 84 -14.55 18.40 -16.67
CA ALA A 84 -13.93 17.82 -15.48
C ALA A 84 -14.68 18.19 -14.18
N ALA A 85 -15.32 19.36 -14.14
CA ALA A 85 -16.06 19.84 -12.98
C ALA A 85 -17.39 19.08 -12.79
N GLN A 86 -18.04 18.69 -13.88
CA GLN A 86 -19.35 18.01 -13.86
C GLN A 86 -19.26 16.51 -14.15
N ASN A 87 -18.04 15.99 -14.35
CA ASN A 87 -17.77 14.60 -14.70
C ASN A 87 -18.46 14.17 -16.01
N TRP A 88 -18.54 15.07 -16.98
CA TRP A 88 -19.20 14.86 -18.26
C TRP A 88 -18.19 14.40 -19.33
N GLN A 89 -18.54 13.33 -20.06
CA GLN A 89 -17.76 12.72 -21.17
C GLN A 89 -16.32 12.27 -20.85
N ILE A 90 -15.95 12.15 -19.58
CA ILE A 90 -14.62 11.63 -19.18
C ILE A 90 -14.43 10.17 -19.63
N ALA A 91 -15.49 9.35 -19.59
CA ALA A 91 -15.42 7.96 -20.04
C ALA A 91 -15.10 7.86 -21.55
N GLU A 92 -15.77 8.67 -22.37
CA GLU A 92 -15.55 8.74 -23.81
C GLU A 92 -14.14 9.24 -24.16
N LEU A 93 -13.61 10.20 -23.39
CA LEU A 93 -12.22 10.66 -23.51
C LEU A 93 -11.23 9.53 -23.26
N LEU A 94 -11.45 8.74 -22.21
CA LEU A 94 -10.59 7.60 -21.85
C LEU A 94 -10.67 6.49 -22.91
N GLU A 95 -11.86 6.15 -23.38
CA GLU A 95 -12.03 5.18 -24.46
C GLU A 95 -11.30 5.64 -25.73
N ALA A 96 -11.46 6.90 -26.14
CA ALA A 96 -10.80 7.45 -27.32
C ALA A 96 -9.26 7.45 -27.21
N ALA A 97 -8.73 7.72 -26.01
CA ALA A 97 -7.30 7.71 -25.71
C ALA A 97 -6.69 6.30 -25.64
N LEU A 98 -7.49 5.30 -25.27
CA LEU A 98 -7.05 3.91 -25.12
C LEU A 98 -7.28 3.07 -26.39
N ALA A 99 -8.19 3.46 -27.28
CA ALA A 99 -8.59 2.67 -28.46
C ALA A 99 -7.46 2.41 -29.49
N GLU A 100 -6.42 3.24 -29.52
CA GLU A 100 -5.26 3.08 -30.42
C GLU A 100 -4.05 2.43 -29.75
N LEU A 101 -4.09 2.27 -28.43
CA LEU A 101 -3.13 1.39 -27.79
C LEU A 101 -3.44 -0.03 -28.24
N PRO A 102 -2.43 -0.88 -28.49
CA PRO A 102 -2.69 -2.30 -28.58
C PRO A 102 -3.49 -2.67 -27.33
N GLU A 103 -4.67 -3.27 -27.51
CA GLU A 103 -5.30 -3.99 -26.41
C GLU A 103 -4.23 -4.97 -25.94
N GLU A 104 -3.52 -4.65 -24.85
CA GLU A 104 -2.90 -5.67 -24.06
C GLU A 104 -4.07 -6.57 -23.69
N LYS A 105 -4.15 -7.70 -24.40
CA LYS A 105 -5.02 -8.80 -24.07
C LYS A 105 -4.90 -8.97 -22.56
N ALA A 106 -5.95 -8.54 -21.87
CA ALA A 106 -6.08 -8.70 -20.43
C ALA A 106 -6.24 -10.19 -20.04
N GLU A 107 -6.01 -11.13 -20.98
CA GLU A 107 -6.07 -12.57 -20.78
C GLU A 107 -4.95 -13.24 -21.60
N GLU A 108 -4.21 -14.14 -20.94
CA GLU A 108 -3.22 -15.09 -21.48
C GLU A 108 -1.80 -14.58 -21.83
N CYS A 109 -1.04 -14.22 -20.80
CA CYS A 109 0.41 -14.44 -20.78
C CYS A 109 0.77 -15.37 -19.62
N ALA A 110 0.46 -16.66 -19.78
CA ALA A 110 1.22 -17.69 -19.11
C ALA A 110 2.64 -17.71 -19.72
N GLU A 111 3.63 -17.68 -18.83
CA GLU A 111 4.95 -18.29 -19.01
C GLU A 111 5.80 -17.81 -20.20
N VAL A 112 6.69 -16.85 -19.93
CA VAL A 112 8.16 -17.04 -19.99
C VAL A 112 8.83 -15.68 -19.72
N ASN A 113 9.54 -15.60 -18.60
CA ASN A 113 10.60 -14.62 -18.30
C ASN A 113 10.23 -13.13 -18.18
N LYS A 114 9.32 -12.78 -17.27
CA LYS A 114 9.69 -11.72 -16.30
C LYS A 114 10.57 -12.40 -15.25
N PRO A 115 11.71 -11.85 -14.81
CA PRO A 115 12.35 -12.35 -13.60
C PRO A 115 11.35 -12.14 -12.46
N THR A 116 10.62 -13.19 -12.09
CA THR A 116 9.85 -13.22 -10.86
C THR A 116 10.86 -13.01 -9.75
N LEU A 117 10.86 -11.80 -9.16
CA LEU A 117 11.66 -11.55 -7.96
C LEU A 117 11.38 -12.67 -6.96
N PRO A 118 12.41 -13.22 -6.32
CA PRO A 118 12.22 -14.34 -5.40
C PRO A 118 11.28 -13.92 -4.27
N VAL A 119 10.39 -14.80 -3.85
CA VAL A 119 9.53 -14.52 -2.69
C VAL A 119 10.39 -14.57 -1.44
N GLU A 120 10.60 -13.41 -0.83
CA GLU A 120 11.39 -13.22 0.38
C GLU A 120 10.63 -13.67 1.63
N ILE A 121 11.12 -14.72 2.28
CA ILE A 121 10.46 -15.40 3.40
C ILE A 121 11.33 -15.36 4.64
N ALA A 122 10.82 -14.82 5.75
CA ALA A 122 11.44 -14.95 7.06
C ALA A 122 10.77 -16.05 7.89
N ILE A 123 11.56 -16.85 8.62
CA ILE A 123 11.05 -17.83 9.59
C ILE A 123 11.26 -17.29 11.00
N VAL A 124 10.18 -16.88 11.64
CA VAL A 124 10.20 -16.17 12.92
C VAL A 124 9.48 -16.96 14.01
N GLY A 125 9.84 -16.68 15.26
CA GLY A 125 9.30 -17.36 16.44
C GLY A 125 10.33 -17.44 17.55
N ARG A 126 9.91 -17.87 18.74
CA ARG A 126 10.77 -17.98 19.93
C ARG A 126 11.94 -18.97 19.74
N PRO A 127 13.04 -18.87 20.52
CA PRO A 127 14.07 -19.92 20.50
C PRO A 127 13.46 -21.31 20.75
N ASN A 128 14.01 -22.34 20.09
CA ASN A 128 13.68 -23.76 20.30
C ASN A 128 12.27 -24.22 19.85
N VAL A 129 11.46 -23.36 19.22
CA VAL A 129 10.17 -23.75 18.60
C VAL A 129 10.31 -24.67 17.37
N GLY A 130 11.54 -24.89 16.89
CA GLY A 130 11.84 -25.79 15.78
C GLY A 130 12.12 -25.13 14.43
N LYS A 131 12.44 -23.82 14.40
CA LYS A 131 12.85 -23.09 13.19
C LYS A 131 13.95 -23.81 12.40
N SER A 132 15.00 -24.27 13.08
CA SER A 132 16.10 -24.99 12.42
C SER A 132 15.71 -26.35 11.87
N SER A 133 14.86 -27.07 12.59
CA SER A 133 14.32 -28.34 12.13
C SER A 133 13.47 -28.15 10.88
N LEU A 134 12.68 -27.07 10.82
CA LEU A 134 11.85 -26.73 9.67
C LEU A 134 12.72 -26.42 8.44
N ILE A 135 13.68 -25.50 8.55
CA ILE A 135 14.57 -25.14 7.42
C ILE A 135 15.34 -26.34 6.92
N ASN A 136 15.97 -27.12 7.81
CA ASN A 136 16.74 -28.29 7.40
C ASN A 136 15.87 -29.34 6.71
N LYS A 137 14.59 -29.46 7.10
CA LYS A 137 13.67 -30.41 6.49
C LYS A 137 13.18 -29.91 5.13
N ILE A 138 12.90 -28.61 5.00
CA ILE A 138 12.59 -27.97 3.72
C ILE A 138 13.75 -28.16 2.74
N ILE A 139 14.99 -27.90 3.15
CA ILE A 139 16.17 -28.04 2.27
C ILE A 139 16.43 -29.49 1.84
N LYS A 140 16.12 -30.46 2.70
CA LYS A 140 16.33 -31.89 2.44
C LYS A 140 15.18 -32.57 1.69
N GLU A 141 14.17 -31.81 1.28
CA GLU A 141 13.03 -32.36 0.53
C GLU A 141 13.45 -32.55 -0.94
N ASP A 142 13.20 -33.73 -1.52
CA ASP A 142 13.72 -34.12 -2.85
C ASP A 142 13.31 -33.17 -4.00
N ARG A 143 12.28 -32.35 -3.77
CA ARG A 143 11.74 -31.38 -4.73
C ARG A 143 12.39 -30.00 -4.66
N MET A 144 13.34 -29.79 -3.75
CA MET A 144 14.02 -28.51 -3.54
C MET A 144 15.40 -28.49 -4.18
N ILE A 145 15.63 -27.51 -5.04
CA ILE A 145 16.97 -27.22 -5.57
C ILE A 145 17.48 -25.99 -4.84
N VAL A 146 18.58 -26.14 -4.11
CA VAL A 146 19.30 -25.00 -3.54
C VAL A 146 20.15 -24.40 -4.65
N SER A 147 19.88 -23.15 -5.01
CA SER A 147 20.67 -22.45 -6.02
C SER A 147 22.06 -22.13 -5.45
N PRO A 148 23.16 -22.46 -6.14
CA PRO A 148 24.49 -22.22 -5.62
C PRO A 148 24.95 -20.77 -5.76
N ILE A 149 24.16 -19.84 -6.34
CA ILE A 149 24.60 -18.48 -6.71
C ILE A 149 25.18 -17.75 -5.47
N PRO A 150 26.51 -17.62 -5.38
CA PRO A 150 27.16 -16.90 -4.30
C PRO A 150 27.54 -15.52 -4.82
N GLY A 151 26.94 -14.45 -4.30
CA GLY A 151 27.51 -13.11 -4.47
C GLY A 151 26.54 -11.99 -4.84
N THR A 152 25.77 -11.53 -3.86
CA THR A 152 25.46 -10.09 -3.74
C THR A 152 25.74 -9.67 -2.31
N THR A 153 26.84 -8.94 -2.11
CA THR A 153 27.23 -8.28 -0.86
C THR A 153 26.02 -7.50 -0.29
N ARG A 154 25.55 -7.74 0.94
CA ARG A 154 26.25 -7.38 2.18
C ARG A 154 25.97 -8.26 3.42
N ASP A 155 25.05 -9.24 3.37
CA ASP A 155 24.72 -10.10 4.52
C ASP A 155 24.67 -11.60 4.16
N SER A 156 25.64 -12.36 4.67
CA SER A 156 26.03 -13.71 4.23
C SER A 156 25.16 -14.87 4.76
N ILE A 157 23.82 -14.80 4.69
CA ILE A 157 22.95 -15.66 5.54
C ILE A 157 21.68 -16.22 4.84
N ASP A 158 21.30 -15.71 3.68
CA ASP A 158 20.03 -16.09 3.05
C ASP A 158 20.15 -17.37 2.21
N ILE A 159 19.07 -18.17 2.12
CA ILE A 159 19.06 -19.44 1.40
C ILE A 159 18.10 -19.32 0.20
N PRO A 160 18.62 -19.26 -1.04
CA PRO A 160 17.79 -19.34 -2.23
C PRO A 160 17.34 -20.78 -2.46
N VAL A 161 16.04 -20.97 -2.68
CA VAL A 161 15.38 -22.25 -2.91
C VAL A 161 14.51 -22.15 -4.15
N VAL A 162 14.60 -23.13 -5.03
CA VAL A 162 13.73 -23.24 -6.21
C VAL A 162 12.82 -24.45 -6.05
N ARG A 163 11.51 -24.23 -6.22
CA ARG A 163 10.48 -25.28 -6.23
C ARG A 163 9.49 -25.01 -7.34
N ASN A 164 9.19 -26.04 -8.15
CA ASN A 164 8.23 -25.95 -9.25
C ASN A 164 8.48 -24.73 -10.19
N GLY A 165 9.75 -24.38 -10.43
CA GLY A 165 10.12 -23.22 -11.25
C GLY A 165 9.95 -21.85 -10.58
N ARG A 166 9.49 -21.77 -9.32
CA ARG A 166 9.44 -20.52 -8.54
C ARG A 166 10.63 -20.39 -7.61
N GLU A 167 11.18 -19.17 -7.54
CA GLU A 167 12.29 -18.82 -6.67
C GLU A 167 11.80 -18.27 -5.33
N TYR A 168 12.41 -18.75 -4.25
CA TYR A 168 12.14 -18.39 -2.87
C TYR A 168 13.45 -18.00 -2.19
N LEU A 169 13.45 -16.94 -1.38
CA LEU A 169 14.62 -16.52 -0.61
C LEU A 169 14.31 -16.59 0.87
N PHE A 170 14.88 -17.55 1.59
CA PHE A 170 14.74 -17.63 3.04
C PHE A 170 15.74 -16.71 3.74
N ILE A 171 15.25 -15.68 4.42
CA ILE A 171 16.06 -14.62 5.04
C ILE A 171 16.52 -15.02 6.46
N ASP A 172 17.75 -14.61 6.79
CA ASP A 172 18.36 -14.71 8.13
C ASP A 172 18.35 -16.12 8.77
N THR A 173 18.84 -17.10 8.01
CA THR A 173 19.03 -18.48 8.48
C THR A 173 20.27 -18.70 9.38
N ALA A 174 21.01 -17.66 9.80
CA ALA A 174 22.29 -17.80 10.52
C ALA A 174 22.06 -18.24 11.96
N GLY A 175 21.04 -17.68 12.63
CA GLY A 175 20.61 -18.15 13.94
C GLY A 175 20.08 -19.60 13.92
N ILE A 176 19.78 -20.11 12.72
CA ILE A 176 19.23 -21.44 12.48
C ILE A 176 20.35 -22.46 12.25
N ARG A 177 21.44 -22.11 11.56
CA ARG A 177 22.61 -22.98 11.32
C ARG A 177 23.63 -23.01 12.47
N LYS A 178 23.81 -21.93 13.24
CA LYS A 178 24.89 -21.81 14.26
C LYS A 178 24.64 -22.55 15.58
N LYS A 179 23.49 -23.20 15.79
CA LYS A 179 23.14 -23.84 17.08
C LYS A 179 23.99 -25.03 17.53
N ASN A 180 25.09 -25.37 16.83
CA ASN A 180 26.00 -26.41 17.27
C ASN A 180 27.12 -25.94 18.19
N LYS A 181 27.37 -24.63 18.38
CA LYS A 181 28.37 -24.16 19.35
C LYS A 181 28.01 -22.81 19.98
N GLU A 182 27.97 -22.83 21.32
CA GLU A 182 28.17 -21.72 22.26
C GLU A 182 26.97 -20.82 22.64
N HIS A 183 27.09 -20.34 23.88
CA HIS A 183 26.05 -20.03 24.85
C HIS A 183 25.36 -18.67 24.62
N GLU A 184 24.04 -18.67 24.75
CA GLU A 184 23.29 -17.94 25.80
C GLU A 184 23.78 -16.53 26.24
N VAL A 185 24.16 -15.66 25.29
CA VAL A 185 24.21 -14.18 25.49
C VAL A 185 23.26 -13.45 24.51
N VAL A 186 22.23 -14.15 24.02
CA VAL A 186 21.70 -13.92 22.66
C VAL A 186 20.34 -13.21 22.59
N ASP A 187 19.60 -13.01 23.69
CA ASP A 187 18.18 -12.60 23.59
C ASP A 187 17.95 -11.19 23.02
N LYS A 188 18.73 -10.18 23.43
CA LYS A 188 18.61 -8.82 22.85
C LYS A 188 18.98 -8.80 21.36
N PHE A 189 20.02 -9.53 20.98
CA PHE A 189 20.45 -9.66 19.59
C PHE A 189 19.46 -10.50 18.76
N ALA A 190 18.79 -11.48 19.37
CA ALA A 190 17.76 -12.28 18.70
C ALA A 190 16.55 -11.43 18.32
N PHE A 191 16.18 -10.46 19.17
CA PHE A 191 15.09 -9.54 18.88
C PHE A 191 15.41 -8.60 17.71
N ILE A 192 16.60 -7.97 17.74
CA ILE A 192 17.07 -7.08 16.66
C ILE A 192 17.12 -7.84 15.32
N ARG A 193 17.69 -9.04 15.31
CA ARG A 193 17.72 -9.90 14.12
C ARG A 193 16.34 -10.30 13.62
N THR A 194 15.43 -10.62 14.53
CA THR A 194 14.04 -10.93 14.16
C THR A 194 13.38 -9.72 13.50
N LYS A 195 13.64 -8.50 14.00
CA LYS A 195 13.16 -7.27 13.37
C LYS A 195 13.75 -7.07 11.98
N GLU A 196 15.06 -7.16 11.84
CA GLU A 196 15.76 -7.03 10.54
C GLU A 196 15.25 -8.07 9.52
N SER A 197 14.99 -9.29 9.97
CA SER A 197 14.40 -10.36 9.15
C SER A 197 12.99 -10.00 8.65
N ILE A 198 12.16 -9.44 9.54
CA ILE A 198 10.80 -9.01 9.21
C ILE A 198 10.84 -7.85 8.21
N ASP A 199 11.71 -6.86 8.44
CA ASP A 199 11.83 -5.68 7.59
C ASP A 199 12.24 -6.06 6.15
N ARG A 200 13.16 -7.01 6.01
CA ARG A 200 13.67 -7.50 4.72
C ARG A 200 12.74 -8.50 4.02
N CYS A 201 11.83 -9.17 4.73
CA CYS A 201 10.97 -10.16 4.10
C CYS A 201 9.70 -9.54 3.49
N SER A 202 9.13 -10.22 2.50
CA SER A 202 7.77 -9.95 2.02
C SER A 202 6.73 -10.73 2.82
N LEU A 203 7.11 -11.93 3.28
CA LEU A 203 6.26 -12.85 4.02
C LEU A 203 6.99 -13.45 5.23
N ALA A 204 6.33 -13.47 6.39
CA ALA A 204 6.81 -14.07 7.62
C ALA A 204 6.04 -15.36 7.95
N LEU A 205 6.79 -16.44 8.22
CA LEU A 205 6.29 -17.71 8.75
C LEU A 205 6.46 -17.68 10.27
N LEU A 206 5.37 -17.47 11.01
CA LEU A 206 5.37 -17.44 12.47
C LEU A 206 5.21 -18.86 13.02
N LEU A 207 6.29 -19.40 13.61
CA LEU A 207 6.26 -20.71 14.25
C LEU A 207 5.81 -20.60 15.71
N ILE A 208 4.79 -21.36 16.05
CA ILE A 208 4.24 -21.53 17.40
C ILE A 208 4.46 -22.97 17.82
N ASP A 209 4.89 -23.19 19.07
CA ASP A 209 4.97 -24.53 19.64
C ASP A 209 3.57 -24.99 20.08
N ALA A 210 3.10 -26.12 19.56
CA ALA A 210 1.79 -26.66 19.92
C ALA A 210 1.66 -27.06 21.40
N THR A 211 2.76 -27.41 22.07
CA THR A 211 2.72 -27.85 23.48
C THR A 211 2.62 -26.69 24.45
N GLU A 212 3.23 -25.56 24.11
CA GLU A 212 3.26 -24.37 24.96
C GLU A 212 2.23 -23.30 24.54
N GLY A 213 1.75 -23.36 23.28
CA GLY A 213 0.80 -22.40 22.75
C GLY A 213 1.41 -21.03 22.47
N MET A 214 0.57 -20.00 22.47
CA MET A 214 0.97 -18.61 22.17
C MET A 214 1.47 -17.92 23.45
N THR A 215 2.77 -17.63 23.52
CA THR A 215 3.35 -16.89 24.64
C THR A 215 3.41 -15.38 24.33
N PHE A 216 3.85 -14.58 25.32
CA PHE A 216 4.04 -13.13 25.13
C PHE A 216 5.05 -12.81 24.03
N GLN A 217 6.07 -13.65 23.82
CA GLN A 217 7.07 -13.41 22.78
C GLN A 217 6.49 -13.57 21.38
N GLU A 218 5.72 -14.63 21.11
CA GLU A 218 5.07 -14.79 19.81
C GLU A 218 4.06 -13.67 19.55
N LYS A 219 3.36 -13.15 20.59
CA LYS A 219 2.47 -11.98 20.44
C LYS A 219 3.23 -10.73 20.01
N ARG A 220 4.40 -10.47 20.61
CA ARG A 220 5.26 -9.34 20.22
C ARG A 220 5.75 -9.47 18.78
N ILE A 221 6.21 -10.66 18.38
CA ILE A 221 6.66 -10.92 17.01
C ILE A 221 5.50 -10.73 16.03
N ALA A 222 4.31 -11.24 16.35
CA ALA A 222 3.12 -11.07 15.52
C ALA A 222 2.74 -9.60 15.33
N ASN A 223 2.80 -8.77 16.38
CA ASN A 223 2.56 -7.34 16.27
C ASN A 223 3.57 -6.67 15.33
N MET A 224 4.85 -7.03 15.43
CA MET A 224 5.90 -6.48 14.54
C MET A 224 5.65 -6.81 13.07
N ILE A 225 5.18 -8.02 12.77
CA ILE A 225 4.85 -8.44 11.40
C ILE A 225 3.68 -7.60 10.85
N GLU A 226 2.63 -7.41 11.65
CA GLU A 226 1.45 -6.61 11.28
C GLU A 226 1.81 -5.13 11.07
N GLU A 227 2.59 -4.55 11.98
CA GLU A 227 3.07 -3.16 11.91
C GLU A 227 3.96 -2.93 10.67
N ALA A 228 4.80 -3.90 10.34
CA ALA A 228 5.63 -3.88 9.14
C ALA A 228 4.83 -4.13 7.84
N GLY A 229 3.55 -4.49 7.94
CA GLY A 229 2.68 -4.75 6.80
C GLY A 229 3.07 -6.01 6.01
N LYS A 230 3.74 -6.98 6.62
CA LYS A 230 4.21 -8.18 5.93
C LYS A 230 3.15 -9.26 5.92
N GLY A 231 3.17 -10.13 4.90
CA GLY A 231 2.30 -11.31 4.90
C GLY A 231 2.65 -12.22 6.08
N CYS A 232 1.65 -12.85 6.70
CA CYS A 232 1.84 -13.70 7.86
C CYS A 232 1.15 -15.05 7.68
N ILE A 233 1.90 -16.13 7.90
CA ILE A 233 1.37 -17.50 7.95
C ILE A 233 1.75 -18.09 9.30
N ILE A 234 0.77 -18.66 10.01
CA ILE A 234 0.97 -19.24 11.33
C ILE A 234 1.22 -20.74 11.18
N LEU A 235 2.39 -21.19 11.62
CA LEU A 235 2.79 -22.59 11.60
C LEU A 235 2.83 -23.14 13.03
N ILE A 236 1.90 -24.04 13.34
CA ILE A 236 1.83 -24.70 14.64
C ILE A 236 2.69 -25.96 14.55
N ASN A 237 3.87 -25.92 15.15
CA ASN A 237 4.86 -26.99 15.10
C ASN A 237 4.74 -27.92 16.31
N LYS A 238 5.36 -29.12 16.21
CA LYS A 238 5.31 -30.19 17.22
C LYS A 238 3.91 -30.75 17.47
N TRP A 239 3.02 -30.68 16.47
CA TRP A 239 1.67 -31.23 16.58
C TRP A 239 1.65 -32.75 16.83
N ASP A 240 2.74 -33.45 16.53
CA ASP A 240 2.95 -34.87 16.86
C ASP A 240 2.96 -35.17 18.37
N LEU A 241 3.26 -34.17 19.21
CA LEU A 241 3.31 -34.33 20.66
C LEU A 241 1.96 -34.09 21.34
N VAL A 242 1.00 -33.48 20.64
CA VAL A 242 -0.32 -33.14 21.19
C VAL A 242 -1.26 -34.34 21.01
N LYS A 243 -1.66 -34.96 22.13
CA LYS A 243 -2.47 -36.19 22.11
C LYS A 243 -3.96 -35.99 22.44
N GLU A 244 -4.33 -34.88 23.09
CA GLU A 244 -5.66 -34.76 23.73
C GLU A 244 -6.47 -33.53 23.27
N VAL A 245 -5.92 -32.68 22.39
CA VAL A 245 -6.59 -31.44 21.96
C VAL A 245 -7.00 -31.55 20.49
N ARG A 246 -8.29 -31.30 20.20
CA ARG A 246 -8.76 -31.19 18.80
C ARG A 246 -8.25 -29.89 18.17
N MET A 247 -7.93 -29.94 16.88
CA MET A 247 -7.43 -28.79 16.10
C MET A 247 -8.34 -27.56 16.23
N GLU A 248 -9.66 -27.77 16.23
CA GLU A 248 -10.66 -26.69 16.34
C GLU A 248 -10.59 -25.95 17.67
N HIS A 249 -10.36 -26.65 18.79
CA HIS A 249 -10.26 -26.01 20.11
C HIS A 249 -9.00 -25.16 20.20
N PHE A 250 -7.87 -25.65 19.67
CA PHE A 250 -6.63 -24.90 19.64
C PHE A 250 -6.74 -23.66 18.75
N ARG A 251 -7.37 -23.81 17.58
CA ARG A 251 -7.65 -22.70 16.66
C ARG A 251 -8.51 -21.62 17.32
N ARG A 252 -9.62 -22.00 17.94
CA ARG A 252 -10.51 -21.06 18.64
C ARG A 252 -9.80 -20.31 19.77
N ASN A 253 -9.00 -21.03 20.57
CA ASN A 253 -8.23 -20.42 21.65
C ASN A 253 -7.25 -19.36 21.10
N LEU A 254 -6.54 -19.66 20.01
CA LEU A 254 -5.67 -18.68 19.36
C LEU A 254 -6.43 -17.47 18.78
N GLU A 255 -7.59 -17.69 18.16
CA GLU A 255 -8.44 -16.62 17.60
C GLU A 255 -9.07 -15.72 18.69
N GLU A 256 -9.21 -16.23 19.91
CA GLU A 256 -9.63 -15.48 21.11
C GLU A 256 -8.47 -14.69 21.70
N LEU A 257 -7.29 -15.31 21.84
CA LEU A 257 -6.10 -14.66 22.40
C LEU A 257 -5.51 -13.57 21.50
N VAL A 258 -5.65 -13.72 20.18
CA VAL A 258 -5.02 -12.84 19.19
C VAL A 258 -5.99 -12.49 18.04
N PRO A 259 -7.00 -11.62 18.27
CA PRO A 259 -8.04 -11.35 17.28
C PRO A 259 -7.53 -10.73 15.98
N PHE A 260 -6.41 -10.01 16.02
CA PHE A 260 -5.81 -9.40 14.83
C PHE A 260 -5.23 -10.44 13.86
N LEU A 261 -4.78 -11.60 14.34
CA LEU A 261 -4.25 -12.69 13.52
C LEU A 261 -5.33 -13.60 12.90
N ARG A 262 -6.63 -13.33 13.13
CA ARG A 262 -7.73 -14.16 12.59
C ARG A 262 -7.72 -14.30 11.07
N HIS A 263 -7.14 -13.33 10.38
CA HIS A 263 -7.04 -13.34 8.94
C HIS A 263 -5.89 -14.23 8.42
N CYS A 264 -4.94 -14.61 9.27
CA CYS A 264 -3.77 -15.40 8.89
C CYS A 264 -4.12 -16.88 8.72
N PRO A 265 -3.68 -17.53 7.62
CA PRO A 265 -3.84 -18.98 7.48
C PRO A 265 -3.00 -19.69 8.55
N MET A 266 -3.61 -20.72 9.13
CA MET A 266 -3.00 -21.53 10.18
C MET A 266 -2.78 -22.95 9.66
N LEU A 267 -1.54 -23.44 9.79
CA LEU A 267 -1.18 -24.79 9.38
C LEU A 267 -0.56 -25.56 10.55
N PHE A 268 -1.05 -26.77 10.79
CA PHE A 268 -0.50 -27.69 11.77
C PHE A 268 0.57 -28.56 11.11
N ILE A 269 1.80 -28.46 11.60
CA ILE A 269 2.97 -29.12 11.04
C ILE A 269 3.76 -29.87 12.12
N SER A 270 4.62 -30.77 11.66
CA SER A 270 5.65 -31.37 12.51
C SER A 270 6.97 -31.40 11.74
N ALA A 271 7.88 -30.49 12.09
CA ALA A 271 9.18 -30.39 11.44
C ALA A 271 10.04 -31.65 11.63
N LYS A 272 9.82 -32.42 12.72
CA LYS A 272 10.55 -33.67 12.99
C LYS A 272 10.07 -34.81 12.11
N SER A 273 8.75 -35.01 12.01
CA SER A 273 8.17 -36.08 11.19
C SER A 273 8.09 -35.73 9.71
N GLY A 274 8.10 -34.44 9.36
CA GLY A 274 7.86 -33.94 8.00
C GLY A 274 6.38 -33.79 7.64
N ARG A 275 5.46 -33.97 8.60
CA ARG A 275 4.01 -33.91 8.33
C ARG A 275 3.58 -32.49 7.92
N ASN A 276 2.80 -32.41 6.84
CA ASN A 276 2.19 -31.20 6.26
C ASN A 276 3.16 -30.10 5.79
N LEU A 277 4.44 -30.40 5.61
CA LEU A 277 5.40 -29.39 5.12
C LEU A 277 5.14 -28.98 3.67
N GLU A 278 4.67 -29.90 2.83
CA GLU A 278 4.34 -29.60 1.43
C GLU A 278 3.24 -28.54 1.27
N GLN A 279 2.33 -28.42 2.24
CA GLN A 279 1.21 -27.47 2.21
C GLN A 279 1.64 -26.02 2.50
N ILE A 280 2.86 -25.81 3.00
CA ILE A 280 3.38 -24.47 3.29
C ILE A 280 3.56 -23.68 1.99
N PHE A 281 4.06 -24.31 0.91
CA PHE A 281 4.37 -23.60 -0.34
C PHE A 281 3.12 -23.09 -1.09
N PRO A 282 2.05 -23.88 -1.27
CA PRO A 282 0.80 -23.37 -1.83
C PRO A 282 0.24 -22.18 -1.04
N LEU A 283 0.33 -22.21 0.29
CA LEU A 283 -0.10 -21.09 1.14
C LEU A 283 0.80 -19.86 0.95
N ILE A 284 2.12 -20.02 0.87
CA ILE A 284 3.05 -18.94 0.56
C ILE A 284 2.69 -18.30 -0.78
N GLU A 285 2.46 -19.11 -1.82
CA GLU A 285 2.10 -18.60 -3.15
C GLU A 285 0.78 -17.84 -3.12
N GLN A 286 -0.22 -18.35 -2.42
CA GLN A 286 -1.51 -17.68 -2.26
C GLN A 286 -1.35 -16.32 -1.58
N VAL A 287 -0.63 -16.26 -0.46
CA VAL A 287 -0.41 -15.02 0.29
C VAL A 287 0.46 -14.04 -0.51
N ALA A 288 1.51 -14.52 -1.18
CA ALA A 288 2.38 -13.70 -2.02
C ALA A 288 1.64 -13.11 -3.24
N THR A 289 0.69 -13.85 -3.82
CA THR A 289 -0.17 -13.36 -4.89
C THR A 289 -1.10 -12.27 -4.36
N GLN A 290 -1.73 -12.50 -3.20
CA GLN A 290 -2.62 -11.52 -2.56
C GLN A 290 -1.89 -10.27 -2.08
N LEU A 291 -0.63 -10.37 -1.66
CA LEU A 291 0.21 -9.22 -1.33
C LEU A 291 0.50 -8.31 -2.53
N ASN A 292 0.50 -8.84 -3.75
CA ASN A 292 0.78 -8.04 -4.95
C ASN A 292 -0.48 -7.74 -5.77
N GLU A 293 -1.65 -8.12 -5.25
CA GLU A 293 -2.91 -7.95 -5.95
C GLU A 293 -3.33 -6.45 -5.97
N ARG A 294 -3.55 -5.93 -7.18
CA ARG A 294 -4.08 -4.58 -7.39
C ARG A 294 -5.54 -4.65 -7.79
N ILE A 295 -6.39 -4.06 -6.96
CA ILE A 295 -7.83 -3.99 -7.19
C ILE A 295 -8.17 -2.63 -7.81
N SER A 296 -8.94 -2.64 -8.90
CA SER A 296 -9.38 -1.41 -9.54
C SER A 296 -10.33 -0.61 -8.64
N THR A 297 -10.25 0.72 -8.73
CA THR A 297 -11.15 1.66 -8.02
C THR A 297 -12.63 1.40 -8.32
N HIS A 298 -12.95 0.99 -9.55
CA HIS A 298 -14.31 0.61 -9.91
C HIS A 298 -14.80 -0.59 -9.06
N ARG A 299 -14.04 -1.70 -9.02
CA ARG A 299 -14.40 -2.87 -8.20
C ARG A 299 -14.53 -2.53 -6.72
N LEU A 300 -13.63 -1.70 -6.19
CA LEU A 300 -13.67 -1.23 -4.80
C LEU A 300 -14.93 -0.40 -4.49
N ASN A 301 -15.32 0.49 -5.41
CA ASN A 301 -16.51 1.33 -5.24
C ASN A 301 -17.81 0.52 -5.38
N THR A 302 -17.86 -0.43 -6.32
CA THR A 302 -18.99 -1.36 -6.45
C THR A 302 -19.16 -2.20 -5.17
N PHE A 303 -18.04 -2.69 -4.61
CA PHE A 303 -18.03 -3.40 -3.32
C PHE A 303 -18.62 -2.52 -2.20
N LEU A 304 -18.15 -1.28 -2.07
CA LEU A 304 -18.63 -0.38 -1.03
C LEU A 304 -20.14 -0.13 -1.14
N GLN A 305 -20.64 0.12 -2.35
CA GLN A 305 -22.06 0.33 -2.57
C GLN A 305 -22.88 -0.90 -2.15
N LYS A 306 -22.46 -2.11 -2.52
CA LYS A 306 -23.10 -3.37 -2.10
C LYS A 306 -23.07 -3.54 -0.58
N ALA A 307 -21.92 -3.30 0.06
CA ALA A 307 -21.78 -3.41 1.51
C ALA A 307 -22.67 -2.39 2.25
N MET A 308 -22.74 -1.15 1.76
CA MET A 308 -23.60 -0.11 2.35
C MET A 308 -25.09 -0.35 2.14
N GLN A 309 -25.48 -1.07 1.08
CA GLN A 309 -26.86 -1.50 0.85
C GLN A 309 -27.26 -2.64 1.79
N LEU A 310 -26.37 -3.59 2.06
CA LEU A 310 -26.62 -4.70 2.97
C LEU A 310 -26.76 -4.22 4.42
N ASN A 311 -25.85 -3.36 4.88
CA ASN A 311 -25.94 -2.73 6.19
C ASN A 311 -25.67 -1.24 6.07
N HIS A 312 -26.73 -0.44 6.24
CA HIS A 312 -26.64 1.02 6.20
C HIS A 312 -25.81 1.57 7.37
N PRO A 313 -25.00 2.62 7.15
CA PRO A 313 -24.27 3.28 8.22
C PRO A 313 -25.20 3.85 9.30
N PRO A 314 -24.83 3.75 10.59
CA PRO A 314 -25.61 4.35 11.67
C PRO A 314 -25.63 5.88 11.57
N LEU A 315 -26.73 6.47 12.01
CA LEU A 315 -26.86 7.91 12.21
C LEU A 315 -26.19 8.29 13.54
N ILE A 316 -25.21 9.17 13.51
CA ILE A 316 -24.50 9.64 14.71
C ILE A 316 -24.65 11.15 14.78
N THR A 317 -25.14 11.65 15.92
CA THR A 317 -25.31 13.09 16.15
C THR A 317 -26.14 13.77 15.05
N GLY A 318 -27.19 13.09 14.56
CA GLY A 318 -28.06 13.56 13.47
C GLY A 318 -27.40 13.64 12.08
N LYS A 319 -26.10 13.34 11.94
CA LYS A 319 -25.37 13.33 10.67
C LYS A 319 -25.26 11.91 10.14
N ARG A 320 -25.41 11.76 8.82
CA ARG A 320 -25.17 10.47 8.12
C ARG A 320 -23.72 10.37 7.69
N LEU A 321 -23.10 9.22 7.93
CA LEU A 321 -21.82 8.87 7.32
C LEU A 321 -21.99 8.82 5.80
N ARG A 322 -21.16 9.56 5.07
CA ARG A 322 -21.08 9.50 3.61
C ARG A 322 -19.70 9.00 3.24
N ILE A 323 -19.65 7.82 2.65
CA ILE A 323 -18.45 7.25 2.05
C ILE A 323 -18.48 7.58 0.56
N TYR A 324 -17.46 8.27 0.05
CA TYR A 324 -17.41 8.72 -1.34
C TYR A 324 -16.82 7.65 -2.26
N TYR A 325 -15.61 7.21 -1.96
CA TYR A 325 -14.91 6.19 -2.73
C TYR A 325 -13.78 5.56 -1.91
N LEU A 326 -13.33 4.39 -2.37
CA LEU A 326 -12.20 3.64 -1.84
C LEU A 326 -11.21 3.40 -2.98
N THR A 327 -9.95 3.72 -2.74
CA THR A 327 -8.86 3.48 -3.70
C THR A 327 -7.71 2.74 -3.05
N GLN A 328 -7.05 1.87 -3.81
CA GLN A 328 -5.77 1.30 -3.43
C GLN A 328 -4.64 2.23 -3.89
N VAL A 329 -3.72 2.55 -2.99
CA VAL A 329 -2.56 3.42 -3.25
C VAL A 329 -1.29 2.60 -3.41
N GLU A 330 -1.16 1.52 -2.64
CA GLU A 330 0.00 0.63 -2.67
C GLU A 330 -0.45 -0.84 -2.61
N THR A 331 0.40 -1.75 -3.09
CA THR A 331 0.13 -3.19 -3.16
C THR A 331 0.82 -3.97 -2.04
N ALA A 332 2.10 -3.72 -1.74
CA ALA A 332 2.86 -4.47 -0.72
C ALA A 332 3.47 -3.54 0.33
N PRO A 333 2.80 -3.26 1.47
CA PRO A 333 1.48 -3.75 1.89
C PRO A 333 0.30 -3.12 1.12
N PRO A 334 -0.87 -3.80 1.06
CA PRO A 334 -2.03 -3.25 0.37
C PRO A 334 -2.62 -2.11 1.20
N ARG A 335 -2.35 -0.87 0.76
CA ARG A 335 -2.82 0.35 1.41
C ARG A 335 -4.03 0.89 0.67
N PHE A 336 -5.12 1.06 1.40
CA PHE A 336 -6.34 1.64 0.88
C PHE A 336 -6.63 2.98 1.56
N VAL A 337 -7.21 3.90 0.80
CA VAL A 337 -7.68 5.19 1.30
C VAL A 337 -9.19 5.27 1.12
N LEU A 338 -9.89 5.38 2.24
CA LEU A 338 -11.33 5.55 2.31
C LEU A 338 -11.66 7.04 2.48
N PHE A 339 -12.33 7.63 1.50
CA PHE A 339 -12.75 9.02 1.56
C PHE A 339 -14.13 9.14 2.17
N VAL A 340 -14.23 9.86 3.29
CA VAL A 340 -15.47 10.07 4.02
C VAL A 340 -15.74 11.55 4.24
N ASN A 341 -16.98 11.88 4.62
CA ASN A 341 -17.32 13.23 5.05
C ASN A 341 -16.63 13.60 6.38
N TYR A 342 -16.80 12.75 7.40
CA TYR A 342 -16.19 12.90 8.72
C TYR A 342 -15.74 11.53 9.24
N ALA A 343 -14.47 11.41 9.61
CA ALA A 343 -13.89 10.19 10.17
C ALA A 343 -14.56 9.80 11.49
N ASP A 344 -14.98 10.78 12.29
CA ASP A 344 -15.63 10.58 13.59
C ASP A 344 -16.99 9.86 13.46
N LEU A 345 -17.62 9.92 12.28
CA LEU A 345 -18.88 9.21 12.01
C LEU A 345 -18.67 7.72 11.71
N LEU A 346 -17.43 7.29 11.46
CA LEU A 346 -17.12 5.89 11.19
C LEU A 346 -16.87 5.16 12.51
N THR A 347 -17.92 4.53 13.07
CA THR A 347 -17.78 3.73 14.29
C THR A 347 -16.82 2.55 14.09
N GLN A 348 -16.17 2.12 15.17
CA GLN A 348 -15.30 0.94 15.13
C GLN A 348 -16.07 -0.32 14.70
N SER A 349 -17.34 -0.44 15.09
CA SER A 349 -18.21 -1.55 14.67
C SER A 349 -18.46 -1.54 13.16
N TYR A 350 -18.74 -0.36 12.59
CA TYR A 350 -18.98 -0.24 11.15
C TYR A 350 -17.68 -0.41 10.35
N LYS A 351 -16.55 0.08 10.87
CA LYS A 351 -15.22 -0.22 10.33
C LYS A 351 -15.00 -1.73 10.27
N LYS A 352 -15.17 -2.45 11.39
CA LYS A 352 -15.06 -3.92 11.44
C LYS A 352 -15.99 -4.61 10.44
N TYR A 353 -17.22 -4.11 10.28
CA TYR A 353 -18.15 -4.63 9.29
C TYR A 353 -17.59 -4.52 7.86
N ILE A 354 -17.14 -3.33 7.44
CA ILE A 354 -16.54 -3.12 6.11
C ILE A 354 -15.32 -4.02 5.92
N PHE A 355 -14.43 -4.10 6.91
CA PHE A 355 -13.25 -4.97 6.85
C PHE A 355 -13.60 -6.45 6.68
N ASN A 356 -14.58 -6.95 7.45
CA ASN A 356 -15.03 -8.33 7.35
C ASN A 356 -15.68 -8.61 6.00
N GLN A 357 -16.45 -7.67 5.48
CA GLN A 357 -17.07 -7.81 4.15
C GLN A 357 -16.03 -7.74 3.04
N PHE A 358 -15.01 -6.89 3.19
CA PHE A 358 -13.91 -6.75 2.24
C PHE A 358 -13.11 -8.04 2.12
N ARG A 359 -12.74 -8.65 3.26
CA ARG A 359 -12.03 -9.93 3.28
C ARG A 359 -12.87 -11.08 2.71
N LYS A 360 -14.20 -11.04 2.83
CA LYS A 360 -15.09 -12.05 2.23
C LYS A 360 -15.14 -11.96 0.71
N GLU A 361 -15.08 -10.77 0.14
CA GLU A 361 -15.22 -10.56 -1.31
C GLU A 361 -13.88 -10.67 -2.05
N PHE A 362 -12.81 -10.06 -1.53
CA PHE A 362 -11.52 -9.97 -2.22
C PHE A 362 -10.46 -10.96 -1.73
N GLY A 363 -10.71 -11.71 -0.65
CA GLY A 363 -9.67 -12.54 -0.05
C GLY A 363 -8.73 -11.71 0.83
N PHE A 364 -7.41 -11.81 0.69
CA PHE A 364 -6.39 -11.30 1.63
C PHE A 364 -6.17 -12.12 2.91
N GLN A 365 -6.29 -13.44 2.83
CA GLN A 365 -5.89 -14.29 3.95
C GLN A 365 -4.37 -14.16 4.15
N GLY A 366 -3.93 -13.92 5.38
CA GLY A 366 -2.51 -13.73 5.70
C GLY A 366 -1.93 -12.39 5.29
N VAL A 367 -2.74 -11.44 4.82
CA VAL A 367 -2.27 -10.10 4.45
C VAL A 367 -2.89 -9.03 5.37
N PRO A 368 -2.06 -8.16 5.97
CA PRO A 368 -2.54 -7.03 6.76
C PRO A 368 -3.18 -5.99 5.83
N LEU A 369 -4.38 -5.52 6.20
CA LEU A 369 -5.11 -4.52 5.42
C LEU A 369 -4.98 -3.16 6.11
N ILE A 370 -4.27 -2.23 5.47
CA ILE A 370 -4.08 -0.88 6.00
C ILE A 370 -5.08 0.03 5.31
N ILE A 371 -6.13 0.45 6.03
CA ILE A 371 -7.13 1.41 5.54
C ILE A 371 -6.97 2.74 6.26
N HIS A 372 -6.48 3.75 5.53
CA HIS A 372 -6.46 5.13 5.98
C HIS A 372 -7.78 5.83 5.66
N ILE A 373 -8.31 6.57 6.62
CA ILE A 373 -9.55 7.32 6.45
C ILE A 373 -9.17 8.79 6.23
N LYS A 374 -9.69 9.39 5.16
CA LYS A 374 -9.46 10.81 4.85
C LYS A 374 -10.75 11.61 4.87
N ASP A 375 -10.69 12.75 5.56
CA ASP A 375 -11.78 13.72 5.66
C ASP A 375 -11.76 14.70 4.50
N ARG A 376 -12.85 14.75 3.73
CA ARG A 376 -12.97 15.70 2.62
C ARG A 376 -13.14 17.16 3.08
N LEU A 377 -13.74 17.40 4.24
CA LEU A 377 -14.07 18.76 4.70
C LEU A 377 -12.91 19.46 5.42
N LYS A 378 -12.06 18.73 6.14
CA LYS A 378 -10.83 19.29 6.74
C LYS A 378 -9.84 19.77 5.68
N GLN A 379 -9.82 19.16 4.49
CA GLN A 379 -9.00 19.65 3.37
C GLN A 379 -9.44 21.03 2.86
N LYS A 380 -10.75 21.30 2.79
CA LYS A 380 -11.24 22.65 2.43
C LYS A 380 -10.92 23.70 3.48
N GLY A 381 -10.89 23.32 4.77
CA GLY A 381 -10.51 24.21 5.87
C GLY A 381 -9.01 24.52 5.87
N ALA A 382 -8.16 23.50 5.78
CA ALA A 382 -6.71 23.66 5.73
C ALA A 382 -6.24 24.44 4.49
N GLN A 383 -6.87 24.20 3.33
CA GLN A 383 -6.55 24.91 2.10
C GLN A 383 -7.10 26.35 2.09
N ARG A 384 -8.23 26.62 2.78
CA ARG A 384 -8.69 28.00 3.03
C ARG A 384 -7.76 28.76 3.98
N LEU A 385 -7.33 28.15 5.07
CA LEU A 385 -6.38 28.75 6.01
C LEU A 385 -5.03 29.03 5.36
N GLN A 386 -4.50 28.12 4.53
CA GLN A 386 -3.28 28.37 3.76
C GLN A 386 -3.45 29.52 2.74
N ASN A 387 -4.60 29.60 2.08
CA ASN A 387 -4.91 30.69 1.16
C ASN A 387 -5.15 32.03 1.87
N GLU A 388 -5.70 32.03 3.10
CA GLU A 388 -5.91 33.23 3.93
C GLU A 388 -4.60 33.72 4.56
N VAL A 389 -3.70 32.82 4.95
CA VAL A 389 -2.34 33.17 5.43
C VAL A 389 -1.48 33.71 4.28
N GLN A 390 -1.61 33.18 3.06
CA GLN A 390 -0.95 33.77 1.88
C GLN A 390 -1.57 35.09 1.43
N ALA A 391 -2.88 35.30 1.63
CA ALA A 391 -3.54 36.56 1.28
C ALA A 391 -3.30 37.70 2.29
N SER A 392 -2.87 37.39 3.51
CA SER A 392 -2.63 38.37 4.58
C SER A 392 -1.18 38.86 4.69
N HIS A 393 -0.25 38.34 3.87
CA HIS A 393 1.09 38.90 3.70
C HIS A 393 1.23 39.57 2.32
N PRO A 394 0.88 40.86 2.17
CA PRO A 394 1.31 41.60 0.99
C PRO A 394 2.84 41.79 1.05
N GLN A 395 3.51 41.37 -0.03
CA GLN A 395 4.94 41.59 -0.24
C GLN A 395 5.23 43.10 -0.20
N HIS A 396 5.77 43.60 0.90
CA HIS A 396 6.48 44.86 0.91
C HIS A 396 7.92 44.59 0.46
N SER A 397 8.20 44.95 -0.79
CA SER A 397 9.57 45.14 -1.27
C SER A 397 10.19 46.33 -0.53
N VAL A 398 11.19 46.08 0.32
CA VAL A 398 12.09 47.13 0.81
C VAL A 398 13.48 46.78 0.29
N GLN A 399 14.03 47.75 -0.44
CA GLN A 399 15.36 47.74 -1.04
C GLN A 399 16.43 47.67 0.06
N ASP A 400 17.50 46.94 -0.24
CA ASP A 400 18.77 47.03 0.48
C ASP A 400 19.25 48.49 0.47
N ASP A 401 19.44 49.08 1.65
CA ASP A 401 20.39 50.16 1.85
C ASP A 401 21.12 49.94 3.18
N SER A 402 22.44 49.79 3.05
CA SER A 402 23.39 49.59 4.14
C SER A 402 23.72 50.91 4.84
N SER A 403 23.56 51.00 6.17
CA SER A 403 24.53 51.65 7.08
C SER A 403 24.06 51.68 8.54
N GLY A 404 24.88 51.14 9.44
CA GLY A 404 25.26 51.79 10.71
C GLY A 404 24.34 51.71 11.95
N LEU A 405 24.96 51.23 13.04
CA LEU A 405 24.80 51.62 14.46
C LEU A 405 23.91 50.77 15.40
N GLU A 406 24.62 50.01 16.24
CA GLU A 406 24.59 49.92 17.71
C GLU A 406 23.30 49.59 18.50
N LEU A 407 23.39 48.42 19.14
CA LEU A 407 23.23 48.10 20.58
C LEU A 407 21.85 48.08 21.28
N ASP A 408 21.68 46.92 21.93
CA ASP A 408 21.19 46.63 23.29
C ASP A 408 19.70 46.42 23.62
N ASP A 409 19.55 45.27 24.29
CA ASP A 409 18.67 44.88 25.38
C ASP A 409 17.18 44.56 25.13
N ASP A 410 16.86 43.34 25.58
CA ASP A 410 15.84 43.03 26.58
C ASP A 410 14.63 42.15 26.19
N PHE A 411 14.47 41.09 27.00
CA PHE A 411 13.27 40.32 27.36
C PHE A 411 12.89 39.00 26.64
N GLU A 412 13.31 37.92 27.32
CA GLU A 412 12.53 36.78 27.86
C GLU A 412 11.85 35.78 26.90
N ALA A 413 12.40 34.55 26.94
CA ALA A 413 11.78 33.31 26.51
C ALA A 413 11.05 32.67 27.70
N GLU A 414 9.75 32.42 27.56
CA GLU A 414 8.99 31.56 28.48
C GLU A 414 8.91 30.14 27.90
N ASP A 415 9.64 29.23 28.55
CA ASP A 415 9.43 27.78 28.49
C ASP A 415 8.16 27.43 29.27
N TYR A 416 7.27 26.63 28.67
CA TYR A 416 6.19 25.95 29.39
C TYR A 416 6.36 24.44 29.30
N ASP A 417 6.87 23.88 30.39
CA ASP A 417 6.81 22.48 30.78
C ASP A 417 5.36 22.04 31.03
N LEU A 418 4.99 20.85 30.55
CA LEU A 418 3.78 20.13 30.97
C LEU A 418 4.06 18.63 30.94
N ASP A 419 4.66 18.15 32.03
CA ASP A 419 4.68 16.75 32.44
C ASP A 419 3.69 16.54 33.60
N GLU A 420 3.09 15.35 33.58
CA GLU A 420 2.41 14.62 34.68
C GLU A 420 1.08 15.14 35.24
N GLU A 421 0.01 14.35 35.00
CA GLU A 421 -0.90 13.93 36.09
C GLU A 421 -1.60 12.61 35.73
N LEU A 422 -1.14 11.53 36.38
CA LEU A 422 -1.82 10.25 36.53
C LEU A 422 -2.13 10.05 38.02
N GLU A 423 -3.34 9.54 38.28
CA GLU A 423 -3.76 8.80 39.49
C GLU A 423 -3.86 9.59 40.81
N GLN A 424 -5.10 9.88 41.23
CA GLN A 424 -5.68 9.48 42.53
C GLN A 424 -7.07 10.08 42.72
N GLU A 425 -8.13 9.31 42.47
CA GLU A 425 -9.41 9.48 43.19
C GLU A 425 -10.02 8.10 43.42
N ASP A 426 -9.67 7.51 44.56
CA ASP A 426 -10.47 6.51 45.25
C ASP A 426 -10.61 7.02 46.70
N SER A 427 -11.82 7.46 47.07
CA SER A 427 -12.37 7.55 48.44
C SER A 427 -13.22 8.81 48.65
N ASN A 428 -14.48 8.79 48.17
CA ASN A 428 -15.64 9.06 49.02
C ASN A 428 -16.97 8.91 48.25
N ARG A 429 -17.83 8.05 48.81
CA ARG A 429 -19.25 7.74 48.50
C ARG A 429 -19.57 6.70 47.44
#